data_AF-A0A365YS59-F1
#
_entry.id   AF-A0A365YS59-F1
#
_cell.length_a   1.000
_cell.length_b   1.000
_cell.length_c   1.000
_cell.angle_alpha   90.00
_cell.angle_beta   90.00
_cell.angle_gamma   90.00
#
_symmetry.space_group_name_H-M   'P 1'
#
loop_
_entity.id
_entity.type
_entity.pdbx_description
1 polymer ?
#
loop_
_entity_poly.entity_id
_entity_poly.type
_entity_poly.pdbx_seq_one_letter_code
_entity_poly.pdbx_strand_id
1 'polypeptide(L)'
;MSTLPPSKVAGIHPVLPTVPQTSRPADDAAIGGPGGAHDRLASWISDLTTLHALTERLGRTRTLADALDETLRAGAELVGARRGLMALRPCDGLGPERLAGLGLGHADLGHLETVPPGLGTPFGAGLEGGGDLTEVVHRDIPREDSLGPRHREVAARLGFAASYAVPLAAETPGRLGAAVWLYDEPGQPDPRQRRMLSHYLRQAAQHIANRLELTRAQRAVRTVHEGLLPPRLPLLPGVSLAVRHRFGPRGGGDFYDALALPDSAVGLAIGGATGTGPAALAAMGRLRAGLRAYAVMEGEDPVAVLSDLELLLRMTEPGRCATALFGYAEPATRRLVLASAGHPPPLVVGAGRAVFAETTLSAPLNMLACWEAPSVHLRIEEGETVLLYSDGLLHRTGEPLDRAFARLQTAAAHASPAARADPGALADHILRTLLPDLDSPAAADSPEDVVVLAAHFA
;
A
#
# COMPACT_ATOMS: atom_id res chain seq x y z
N MET A 1 -0.07 10.41 33.78
CA MET A 1 -0.75 9.11 33.97
C MET A 1 -1.17 8.62 32.60
N SER A 2 -0.65 7.45 32.22
CA SER A 2 -0.74 6.84 30.89
C SER A 2 -2.15 6.34 30.59
N THR A 3 -2.78 6.80 29.50
CA THR A 3 -4.01 6.21 28.96
C THR A 3 -3.65 5.21 27.88
N LEU A 4 -3.76 3.92 28.21
CA LEU A 4 -3.77 2.81 27.25
C LEU A 4 -4.91 2.99 26.23
N PRO A 5 -4.78 2.48 24.99
CA PRO A 5 -5.90 2.49 24.04
C PRO A 5 -7.02 1.56 24.55
N PRO A 6 -8.31 1.88 24.28
CA PRO A 6 -9.42 1.09 24.76
C PRO A 6 -9.43 -0.31 24.11
N SER A 7 -9.55 -1.33 24.95
CA SER A 7 -9.85 -2.71 24.56
C SER A 7 -11.17 -2.77 23.80
N LYS A 8 -11.22 -3.48 22.67
CA LYS A 8 -12.47 -3.82 21.96
C LYS A 8 -13.42 -4.56 22.92
N VAL A 9 -14.41 -3.86 23.45
CA VAL A 9 -15.59 -4.42 24.10
C VAL A 9 -16.79 -4.09 23.22
N ALA A 10 -17.54 -5.10 22.79
CA ALA A 10 -18.81 -4.91 22.08
C ALA A 10 -19.81 -4.25 23.03
N GLY A 11 -20.19 -3.00 22.77
CA GLY A 11 -21.08 -2.26 23.67
C GLY A 11 -21.46 -0.88 23.12
N ILE A 12 -22.73 -0.53 23.37
CA ILE A 12 -23.52 0.58 22.83
C ILE A 12 -22.93 1.97 23.18
N HIS A 13 -22.91 2.86 22.19
CA HIS A 13 -22.34 4.22 22.26
C HIS A 13 -23.08 5.16 23.23
N PRO A 14 -22.36 5.95 24.07
CA PRO A 14 -22.89 7.15 24.70
C PRO A 14 -22.49 8.44 23.97
N VAL A 15 -23.33 9.45 24.19
CA VAL A 15 -23.42 10.78 23.54
C VAL A 15 -22.25 11.70 23.93
N LEU A 16 -21.79 12.49 22.95
CA LEU A 16 -20.72 13.49 23.05
C LEU A 16 -21.13 14.75 23.85
N PRO A 17 -20.25 15.32 24.70
CA PRO A 17 -20.48 16.62 25.31
C PRO A 17 -19.92 17.77 24.45
N THR A 18 -20.52 18.94 24.63
CA THR A 18 -20.29 20.21 23.94
C THR A 18 -19.01 20.95 24.40
N VAL A 19 -18.37 21.62 23.46
CA VAL A 19 -17.12 22.40 23.62
C VAL A 19 -17.42 23.82 24.12
N PRO A 20 -16.70 24.36 25.12
CA PRO A 20 -16.80 25.76 25.51
C PRO A 20 -16.01 26.70 24.57
N GLN A 21 -16.61 27.86 24.32
CA GLN A 21 -16.11 28.95 23.48
C GLN A 21 -14.81 29.55 24.04
N THR A 22 -13.80 29.73 23.18
CA THR A 22 -12.58 30.49 23.49
C THR A 22 -12.73 31.97 23.12
N SER A 23 -12.10 32.78 23.97
CA SER A 23 -12.12 34.23 24.12
C SER A 23 -11.51 35.06 22.98
N ARG A 24 -11.92 36.33 22.94
CA ARG A 24 -11.46 37.47 22.11
C ARG A 24 -9.93 37.58 21.91
N PRO A 25 -9.46 38.09 20.76
CA PRO A 25 -8.07 38.48 20.57
C PRO A 25 -7.78 39.82 21.26
N ALA A 26 -6.58 39.94 21.83
CA ALA A 26 -6.04 41.17 22.39
C ALA A 26 -5.38 42.02 21.29
N ASP A 27 -5.67 43.31 21.33
CA ASP A 27 -5.00 44.38 20.58
C ASP A 27 -3.55 44.55 21.05
N ASP A 28 -2.62 44.66 20.10
CA ASP A 28 -1.53 45.65 20.12
C ASP A 28 -0.59 45.49 18.92
N ALA A 29 -0.56 46.47 18.01
CA ALA A 29 0.65 46.84 17.27
C ALA A 29 0.49 48.22 16.60
N ALA A 30 1.41 49.12 16.97
CA ALA A 30 1.44 50.54 16.62
C ALA A 30 1.48 50.84 15.11
N ILE A 31 0.77 51.90 14.75
CA ILE A 31 0.57 52.42 13.39
C ILE A 31 1.82 53.20 12.93
N GLY A 32 2.55 52.65 11.96
CA GLY A 32 3.51 53.39 11.12
C GLY A 32 2.87 53.81 9.80
N GLY A 33 3.14 55.05 9.35
CA GLY A 33 2.41 55.83 8.33
C GLY A 33 2.01 55.18 6.99
N PRO A 34 1.13 55.85 6.22
CA PRO A 34 0.26 55.24 5.20
C PRO A 34 0.97 54.59 4.00
N GLY A 35 2.17 55.05 3.61
CA GLY A 35 2.95 54.41 2.54
C GLY A 35 3.58 53.07 2.96
N GLY A 36 4.14 53.01 4.17
CA GLY A 36 4.74 51.78 4.71
C GLY A 36 3.69 50.72 5.08
N ALA A 37 2.44 51.11 5.35
CA ALA A 37 1.35 50.17 5.58
C ALA A 37 0.96 49.43 4.29
N HIS A 38 0.88 50.13 3.15
CA HIS A 38 0.54 49.52 1.86
C HIS A 38 1.65 48.57 1.37
N ASP A 39 2.92 48.96 1.46
CA ASP A 39 4.04 48.10 1.07
C ASP A 39 4.14 46.85 1.96
N ARG A 40 3.88 46.99 3.27
CA ARG A 40 3.80 45.84 4.19
C ARG A 40 2.65 44.90 3.85
N LEU A 41 1.47 45.45 3.55
CA LEU A 41 0.31 44.65 3.14
C LEU A 41 0.57 43.93 1.80
N ALA A 42 1.18 44.61 0.83
CA ALA A 42 1.54 44.00 -0.45
C ALA A 42 2.55 42.86 -0.28
N SER A 43 3.60 43.06 0.54
CA SER A 43 4.56 42.01 0.88
C SER A 43 3.89 40.84 1.60
N TRP A 44 2.97 41.11 2.54
CA TRP A 44 2.28 40.07 3.29
C TRP A 44 1.33 39.24 2.41
N ILE A 45 0.59 39.90 1.51
CA ILE A 45 -0.26 39.23 0.50
C ILE A 45 0.61 38.35 -0.40
N SER A 46 1.76 38.85 -0.86
CA SER A 46 2.71 38.06 -1.67
C SER A 46 3.24 36.82 -0.93
N ASP A 47 3.57 36.96 0.37
CA ASP A 47 4.02 35.84 1.21
C ASP A 47 2.91 34.79 1.35
N LEU A 48 1.67 35.21 1.63
CA LEU A 48 0.52 34.32 1.75
C LEU A 48 0.19 33.62 0.43
N THR A 49 0.23 34.32 -0.69
CA THR A 49 0.01 33.71 -2.02
C THR A 49 1.07 32.67 -2.33
N THR A 50 2.34 32.95 -2.00
CA THR A 50 3.44 31.99 -2.18
C THR A 50 3.22 30.74 -1.33
N LEU A 51 2.95 30.91 -0.03
CA LEU A 51 2.69 29.79 0.88
C LEU A 51 1.46 28.98 0.46
N HIS A 52 0.41 29.64 -0.03
CA HIS A 52 -0.78 28.96 -0.53
C HIS A 52 -0.46 28.09 -1.75
N ALA A 53 0.27 28.62 -2.74
CA ALA A 53 0.66 27.86 -3.92
C ALA A 53 1.54 26.63 -3.57
N LEU A 54 2.49 26.79 -2.65
CA LEU A 54 3.36 25.69 -2.20
C LEU A 54 2.59 24.61 -1.41
N THR A 55 1.63 25.02 -0.58
CA THR A 55 0.79 24.08 0.18
C THR A 55 -0.19 23.34 -0.71
N GLU A 56 -0.70 23.98 -1.77
CA GLU A 56 -1.52 23.31 -2.78
C GLU A 56 -0.72 22.26 -3.57
N ARG A 57 0.52 22.58 -3.97
CA ARG A 57 1.44 21.61 -4.59
C ARG A 57 1.70 20.42 -3.67
N LEU A 58 2.00 20.67 -2.39
CA LEU A 58 2.18 19.62 -1.38
C LEU A 58 0.92 18.75 -1.24
N GLY A 59 -0.27 19.35 -1.22
CA GLY A 59 -1.54 18.63 -1.09
C GLY A 59 -1.86 17.69 -2.26
N ARG A 60 -1.24 17.89 -3.44
CA ARG A 60 -1.38 17.01 -4.61
C ARG A 60 -0.48 15.78 -4.55
N THR A 61 0.48 15.73 -3.63
CA THR A 61 1.42 14.59 -3.52
C THR A 61 0.69 13.33 -3.03
N ARG A 62 1.00 12.19 -3.68
CA ARG A 62 0.28 10.93 -3.46
C ARG A 62 1.11 9.86 -2.77
N THR A 63 2.42 10.03 -2.67
CA THR A 63 3.30 9.11 -1.95
C THR A 63 4.11 9.86 -0.90
N LEU A 64 4.67 9.11 0.06
CA LEU A 64 5.62 9.69 1.00
C LEU A 64 6.85 10.25 0.27
N ALA A 65 7.31 9.61 -0.81
CA ALA A 65 8.43 10.11 -1.61
C ALA A 65 8.12 11.47 -2.23
N ASP A 66 6.98 11.58 -2.92
CA ASP A 66 6.55 12.83 -3.57
C ASP A 66 6.42 13.98 -2.57
N ALA A 67 5.93 13.70 -1.35
CA ALA A 67 5.81 14.68 -0.29
C ALA A 67 7.18 15.19 0.19
N LEU A 68 8.16 14.30 0.36
CA LEU A 68 9.53 14.67 0.75
C LEU A 68 10.20 15.50 -0.35
N ASP A 69 10.10 15.05 -1.61
CA ASP A 69 10.70 15.72 -2.77
C ASP A 69 10.10 17.11 -2.99
N GLU A 70 8.78 17.23 -2.88
CA GLU A 70 8.10 18.51 -3.01
C GLU A 70 8.45 19.45 -1.86
N THR A 71 8.56 18.93 -0.62
CA THR A 71 8.98 19.74 0.54
C THR A 71 10.40 20.27 0.37
N LEU A 72 11.32 19.45 -0.15
CA LEU A 72 12.68 19.88 -0.46
C LEU A 72 12.72 20.95 -1.53
N ARG A 73 11.96 20.77 -2.62
CA ARG A 73 11.88 21.70 -3.74
C ARG A 73 11.29 23.05 -3.30
N ALA A 74 10.15 23.04 -2.63
CA ALA A 74 9.50 24.24 -2.11
C ALA A 74 10.37 24.97 -1.10
N GLY A 75 11.04 24.24 -0.19
CA GLY A 75 11.98 24.85 0.74
C GLY A 75 13.17 25.49 0.03
N ALA A 76 13.71 24.85 -1.02
CA ALA A 76 14.81 25.37 -1.81
C ALA A 76 14.41 26.66 -2.55
N GLU A 77 13.19 26.72 -3.09
CA GLU A 77 12.58 27.93 -3.67
C GLU A 77 12.48 29.06 -2.62
N LEU A 78 12.06 28.76 -1.40
CA LEU A 78 11.90 29.76 -0.32
C LEU A 78 13.24 30.31 0.19
N VAL A 79 14.25 29.45 0.34
CA VAL A 79 15.55 29.84 0.93
C VAL A 79 16.64 30.14 -0.09
N GLY A 80 16.35 30.03 -1.38
CA GLY A 80 17.29 30.32 -2.47
C GLY A 80 18.42 29.29 -2.60
N ALA A 81 18.17 28.03 -2.23
CA ALA A 81 19.14 26.95 -2.34
C ALA A 81 18.95 26.17 -3.64
N ARG A 82 20.04 25.58 -4.16
CA ARG A 82 19.98 24.71 -5.35
C ARG A 82 19.93 23.23 -4.99
N ARG A 83 20.36 22.91 -3.78
CA ARG A 83 20.51 21.54 -3.29
C ARG A 83 19.92 21.42 -1.90
N GLY A 84 19.43 20.24 -1.59
CA GLY A 84 18.93 19.94 -0.26
C GLY A 84 18.80 18.44 -0.05
N LEU A 85 18.64 18.06 1.20
CA LEU A 85 18.38 16.69 1.60
C LEU A 85 17.41 16.69 2.77
N MET A 86 16.67 15.59 2.89
CA MET A 86 15.75 15.37 3.99
C MET A 86 16.01 13.99 4.55
N ALA A 87 16.36 13.95 5.84
CA ALA A 87 16.48 12.72 6.59
C ALA A 87 15.18 12.52 7.36
N LEU A 88 14.39 11.53 6.97
CA LEU A 88 13.23 11.04 7.71
C LEU A 88 13.70 9.95 8.68
N ARG A 89 13.61 10.22 9.97
CA ARG A 89 13.87 9.28 11.06
C ARG A 89 12.88 9.53 12.20
N PRO A 90 11.68 8.93 12.12
CA PRO A 90 10.64 9.10 13.13
C PRO A 90 11.15 8.67 14.52
N CYS A 91 10.90 9.48 15.56
CA CYS A 91 11.40 9.20 16.90
C CYS A 91 10.73 8.02 17.61
N ASP A 92 9.59 7.55 17.09
CA ASP A 92 8.89 6.37 17.60
C ASP A 92 9.57 5.04 17.25
N GLY A 93 10.63 5.07 16.42
CA GLY A 93 11.36 3.87 15.99
C GLY A 93 10.60 2.97 15.02
N LEU A 94 9.42 3.38 14.56
CA LEU A 94 8.57 2.56 13.68
C LEU A 94 8.93 2.70 12.19
N GLY A 95 9.95 3.51 11.86
CA GLY A 95 10.47 3.68 10.50
C GLY A 95 9.40 4.11 9.48
N PRO A 96 9.71 4.12 8.16
CA PRO A 96 11.03 3.85 7.60
C PRO A 96 11.99 5.00 7.89
N GLU A 97 13.27 4.67 8.05
CA GLU A 97 14.34 5.64 7.89
C GLU A 97 14.57 5.87 6.39
N ARG A 98 14.62 7.13 5.97
CA ARG A 98 14.76 7.47 4.55
C ARG A 98 15.54 8.76 4.37
N LEU A 99 16.45 8.75 3.41
CA LEU A 99 17.12 9.94 2.91
C LEU A 99 16.57 10.30 1.53
N ALA A 100 16.13 11.55 1.36
CA ALA A 100 15.73 12.12 0.08
C ALA A 100 16.69 13.26 -0.28
N GLY A 101 16.97 13.44 -1.58
CA GLY A 101 17.91 14.44 -2.08
C GLY A 101 17.32 15.26 -3.22
N LEU A 102 17.58 16.56 -3.21
CA LEU A 102 17.30 17.50 -4.29
C LEU A 102 18.64 18.00 -4.84
N GLY A 103 18.88 17.78 -6.14
CA GLY A 103 20.16 18.15 -6.77
C GLY A 103 21.36 17.36 -6.24
N LEU A 104 21.11 16.19 -5.63
CA LEU A 104 22.10 15.28 -5.07
C LEU A 104 21.83 13.88 -5.63
N GLY A 105 22.83 13.28 -6.29
CA GLY A 105 22.75 11.90 -6.77
C GLY A 105 22.94 10.88 -5.64
N HIS A 106 22.73 9.60 -5.96
CA HIS A 106 22.89 8.52 -4.97
C HIS A 106 24.32 8.46 -4.38
N ALA A 107 25.35 8.72 -5.19
CA ALA A 107 26.72 8.80 -4.73
C ALA A 107 26.97 10.00 -3.79
N ASP A 108 26.33 11.14 -4.05
CA ASP A 108 26.46 12.33 -3.22
C ASP A 108 25.82 12.10 -1.84
N LEU A 109 24.64 11.49 -1.82
CA LEU A 109 23.97 11.07 -0.59
C LEU A 109 24.83 10.09 0.21
N GLY A 110 25.45 9.11 -0.46
CA GLY A 110 26.37 8.18 0.19
C GLY A 110 27.59 8.88 0.81
N HIS A 111 28.11 9.95 0.22
CA HIS A 111 29.18 10.75 0.83
C HIS A 111 28.71 11.52 2.07
N LEU A 112 27.49 12.07 2.03
CA LEU A 112 26.90 12.79 3.16
C LEU A 112 26.63 11.86 4.34
N GLU A 113 26.24 10.60 4.09
CA GLU A 113 26.07 9.57 5.13
C GLU A 113 27.39 9.20 5.83
N THR A 114 28.55 9.47 5.23
CA THR A 114 29.85 9.26 5.90
C THR A 114 30.21 10.35 6.91
N VAL A 115 29.46 11.46 6.96
CA VAL A 115 29.67 12.51 7.95
C VAL A 115 29.10 12.02 9.28
N PRO A 116 29.92 11.88 10.35
CA PRO A 116 29.42 11.38 11.62
C PRO A 116 28.28 12.26 12.15
N PRO A 117 27.19 11.66 12.68
CA PRO A 117 26.16 12.42 13.36
C PRO A 117 26.80 13.06 14.61
N GLY A 118 26.80 14.38 14.66
CA GLY A 118 27.38 15.15 15.77
C GLY A 118 26.54 16.37 16.10
N LEU A 119 26.71 16.87 17.33
CA LEU A 119 26.14 18.14 17.78
C LEU A 119 26.56 19.26 16.82
N GLY A 120 25.58 19.90 16.18
CA GLY A 120 25.84 20.94 15.19
C GLY A 120 26.35 20.44 13.85
N THR A 121 26.10 19.18 13.46
CA THR A 121 26.18 18.78 12.04
C THR A 121 24.78 18.90 11.43
N PRO A 122 24.62 19.43 10.21
CA PRO A 122 23.31 19.50 9.57
C PRO A 122 22.70 18.11 9.34
N PHE A 123 23.56 17.08 9.24
CA PHE A 123 23.20 15.66 9.11
C PHE A 123 22.92 14.94 10.43
N GLY A 124 23.22 15.58 11.57
CA GLY A 124 23.00 15.06 12.93
C GLY A 124 22.13 15.98 13.79
N ALA A 125 21.73 17.15 13.26
CA ALA A 125 20.92 18.14 13.94
C ALA A 125 19.59 17.52 14.38
N GLY A 126 19.48 17.24 15.68
CA GLY A 126 18.30 16.60 16.26
C GLY A 126 18.19 15.10 16.00
N LEU A 127 19.24 14.40 15.59
CA LEU A 127 19.20 12.93 15.40
C LEU A 127 19.67 12.15 16.64
N GLU A 128 20.58 12.70 17.45
CA GLU A 128 20.99 12.10 18.72
C GLU A 128 20.52 12.94 19.91
N GLY A 129 19.68 12.33 20.76
CA GLY A 129 19.25 12.89 22.04
C GLY A 129 17.91 13.61 21.99
N GLY A 130 17.13 13.45 23.07
CA GLY A 130 15.87 14.15 23.33
C GLY A 130 16.02 15.65 23.62
N GLY A 131 17.07 16.30 23.10
CA GLY A 131 17.26 17.75 23.17
C GLY A 131 16.33 18.49 22.20
N ASP A 132 16.12 19.78 22.48
CA ASP A 132 15.23 20.66 21.73
C ASP A 132 15.57 20.72 20.24
N LEU A 133 14.51 20.78 19.43
CA LEU A 133 14.55 20.90 17.99
C LEU A 133 14.93 22.32 17.58
N THR A 134 16.23 22.60 17.45
CA THR A 134 16.72 23.92 17.04
C THR A 134 17.19 23.96 15.59
N GLU A 135 17.00 25.12 14.94
CA GLU A 135 17.60 25.40 13.64
C GLU A 135 19.14 25.43 13.75
N VAL A 136 19.83 24.87 12.76
CA VAL A 136 21.29 24.88 12.67
C VAL A 136 21.71 25.57 11.39
N VAL A 137 22.57 26.58 11.50
CA VAL A 137 23.03 27.39 10.36
C VAL A 137 24.56 27.37 10.34
N HIS A 138 25.14 26.87 9.25
CA HIS A 138 26.56 26.99 8.96
C HIS A 138 26.76 27.97 7.80
N ARG A 139 27.30 29.14 8.11
CA ARG A 139 27.36 30.27 7.17
C ARG A 139 28.56 30.21 6.22
N ASP A 140 29.66 29.61 6.68
CA ASP A 140 30.92 29.50 5.94
C ASP A 140 31.66 28.25 6.43
N ILE A 141 31.22 27.09 5.92
CA ILE A 141 31.73 25.77 6.29
C ILE A 141 33.26 25.65 6.13
N PRO A 142 33.89 26.18 5.05
CA PRO A 142 35.35 26.17 4.93
C PRO A 142 36.09 26.84 6.08
N ARG A 143 35.50 27.87 6.71
CA ARG A 143 36.11 28.67 7.78
C ARG A 143 35.59 28.33 9.18
N GLU A 144 34.76 27.31 9.32
CA GLU A 144 34.12 26.96 10.58
C GLU A 144 34.88 25.87 11.33
N ASP A 145 35.66 26.28 12.35
CA ASP A 145 36.56 25.40 13.11
C ASP A 145 35.82 24.39 14.02
N SER A 146 34.56 24.65 14.36
CA SER A 146 33.71 23.73 15.13
C SER A 146 33.28 22.50 14.33
N LEU A 147 33.39 22.54 12.99
CA LEU A 147 33.02 21.42 12.13
C LEU A 147 34.17 20.42 11.98
N GLY A 148 33.83 19.15 12.18
CA GLY A 148 34.77 18.04 12.00
C GLY A 148 35.39 18.02 10.59
N PRO A 149 36.64 17.55 10.45
CA PRO A 149 37.38 17.60 9.19
C PRO A 149 36.66 16.85 8.05
N ARG A 150 35.95 15.76 8.38
CA ARG A 150 35.16 14.99 7.42
C ARG A 150 34.01 15.79 6.80
N HIS A 151 33.34 16.63 7.59
CA HIS A 151 32.26 17.47 7.06
C HIS A 151 32.81 18.48 6.06
N ARG A 152 33.92 19.15 6.37
CA ARG A 152 34.58 20.08 5.45
C ARG A 152 35.09 19.41 4.17
N GLU A 153 35.63 18.19 4.27
CA GLU A 153 36.04 17.38 3.12
C GLU A 153 34.86 17.06 2.19
N VAL A 154 33.74 16.58 2.75
CA VAL A 154 32.53 16.26 2.00
C VAL A 154 31.91 17.52 1.40
N ALA A 155 31.90 18.63 2.13
CA ALA A 155 31.43 19.93 1.65
C ALA A 155 32.24 20.45 0.46
N ALA A 156 33.57 20.37 0.54
CA ALA A 156 34.46 20.75 -0.56
C ALA A 156 34.27 19.83 -1.78
N ARG A 157 34.15 18.51 -1.56
CA ARG A 157 33.95 17.52 -2.63
C ARG A 157 32.64 17.72 -3.38
N LEU A 158 31.57 17.97 -2.63
CA LEU A 158 30.24 18.18 -3.19
C LEU A 158 30.05 19.64 -3.63
N GLY A 159 30.95 20.56 -3.27
CA GLY A 159 30.97 21.94 -3.73
C GLY A 159 29.92 22.83 -3.05
N PHE A 160 29.66 22.66 -1.75
CA PHE A 160 28.82 23.58 -0.96
C PHE A 160 29.64 24.26 0.13
N ALA A 161 29.36 25.54 0.38
CA ALA A 161 30.08 26.38 1.33
C ALA A 161 29.23 26.81 2.53
N ALA A 162 27.90 26.64 2.47
CA ALA A 162 27.00 26.91 3.59
C ALA A 162 25.88 25.86 3.69
N SER A 163 25.27 25.75 4.85
CA SER A 163 24.10 24.88 5.05
C SER A 163 23.10 25.45 6.06
N TYR A 164 21.84 25.14 5.85
CA TYR A 164 20.75 25.49 6.75
C TYR A 164 19.88 24.27 7.02
N ALA A 165 19.89 23.81 8.27
CA ALA A 165 19.15 22.65 8.73
C ALA A 165 18.00 23.07 9.64
N VAL A 166 16.82 22.52 9.37
CA VAL A 166 15.60 22.75 10.15
C VAL A 166 15.00 21.40 10.56
N PRO A 167 14.70 21.18 11.84
CA PRO A 167 14.04 19.97 12.28
C PRO A 167 12.60 19.89 11.77
N LEU A 168 12.17 18.68 11.46
CA LEU A 168 10.80 18.36 11.08
C LEU A 168 10.11 17.66 12.24
N ALA A 169 9.01 18.27 12.71
CA ALA A 169 8.18 17.69 13.74
C ALA A 169 6.69 17.97 13.49
N ALA A 170 5.86 17.02 13.87
CA ALA A 170 4.40 17.08 13.85
C ALA A 170 3.86 16.81 15.26
N GLU A 171 2.56 17.01 15.48
CA GLU A 171 1.94 16.74 16.79
C GLU A 171 2.05 15.26 17.19
N THR A 172 2.00 14.35 16.21
CA THR A 172 2.18 12.90 16.38
C THR A 172 2.85 12.35 15.12
N PRO A 173 3.94 11.57 15.24
CA PRO A 173 4.59 11.03 16.44
C PRO A 173 5.55 11.99 17.16
N GLY A 174 5.58 13.27 16.79
CA GLY A 174 6.59 14.22 17.28
C GLY A 174 7.66 14.45 16.22
N ARG A 175 8.91 14.16 16.56
CA ARG A 175 10.06 14.36 15.65
C ARG A 175 10.00 13.37 14.49
N LEU A 176 10.00 13.90 13.27
CA LEU A 176 10.03 13.14 12.03
C LEU A 176 11.44 13.04 11.44
N GLY A 177 12.29 14.04 11.67
CA GLY A 177 13.61 14.10 11.07
C GLY A 177 14.11 15.54 10.90
N ALA A 178 14.88 15.80 9.83
CA ALA A 178 15.38 17.13 9.51
C ALA A 178 15.45 17.38 7.99
N ALA A 179 15.25 18.63 7.59
CA ALA A 179 15.45 19.12 6.24
C ALA A 179 16.68 20.04 6.21
N VAL A 180 17.56 19.86 5.23
CA VAL A 180 18.78 20.64 5.07
C VAL A 180 18.84 21.20 3.67
N TRP A 181 19.14 22.49 3.54
CA TRP A 181 19.46 23.13 2.28
C TRP A 181 20.92 23.53 2.24
N LEU A 182 21.55 23.30 1.09
CA LEU A 182 22.99 23.49 0.86
C LEU A 182 23.19 24.65 -0.13
N TYR A 183 24.16 25.51 0.16
CA TYR A 183 24.49 26.69 -0.64
C TYR A 183 25.88 26.56 -1.24
N ASP A 184 26.02 26.93 -2.52
CA ASP A 184 27.28 26.89 -3.26
C ASP A 184 28.29 27.88 -2.67
N GLU A 185 27.80 29.01 -2.17
CA GLU A 185 28.59 30.12 -1.59
C GLU A 185 28.26 30.32 -0.11
N PRO A 186 29.17 30.93 0.69
CA PRO A 186 28.88 31.32 2.06
C PRO A 186 27.61 32.19 2.16
N GLY A 187 26.72 31.86 3.08
CA GLY A 187 25.42 32.51 3.16
C GLY A 187 24.50 31.94 4.22
N GLN A 188 23.36 32.61 4.39
CA GLN A 188 22.26 32.13 5.23
C GLN A 188 20.93 32.73 4.74
N PRO A 189 19.80 32.07 5.01
CA PRO A 189 18.50 32.66 4.73
C PRO A 189 18.25 33.88 5.61
N ASP A 190 17.65 34.91 5.02
CA ASP A 190 17.23 36.12 5.70
C ASP A 190 16.03 35.86 6.66
N PRO A 191 15.70 36.80 7.57
CA PRO A 191 14.61 36.60 8.51
C PRO A 191 13.23 36.36 7.88
N ARG A 192 12.95 36.91 6.69
CA ARG A 192 11.70 36.68 5.96
C ARG A 192 11.66 35.26 5.40
N GLN A 193 12.74 34.81 4.75
CA GLN A 193 12.88 33.45 4.22
C GLN A 193 12.73 32.41 5.34
N ARG A 194 13.36 32.63 6.51
CA ARG A 194 13.21 31.75 7.68
C ARG A 194 11.76 31.66 8.16
N ARG A 195 11.07 32.80 8.27
CA ARG A 195 9.65 32.82 8.67
C ARG A 195 8.78 32.07 7.67
N MET A 196 8.90 32.37 6.37
CA MET A 196 8.13 31.69 5.32
C MET A 196 8.39 30.17 5.34
N LEU A 197 9.66 29.76 5.41
CA LEU A 197 10.00 28.35 5.50
C LEU A 197 9.41 27.71 6.76
N SER A 198 9.47 28.37 7.92
CA SER A 198 8.91 27.82 9.16
C SER A 198 7.39 27.60 9.09
N HIS A 199 6.67 28.48 8.40
CA HIS A 199 5.22 28.32 8.18
C HIS A 199 4.93 27.15 7.25
N TYR A 200 5.65 27.07 6.12
CA TYR A 200 5.52 25.98 5.17
C TYR A 200 5.86 24.62 5.79
N LEU A 201 7.00 24.53 6.49
CA LEU A 201 7.48 23.28 7.08
C LEU A 201 6.57 22.73 8.17
N ARG A 202 5.83 23.58 8.89
CA ARG A 202 4.82 23.11 9.84
C ARG A 202 3.71 22.32 9.14
N GLN A 203 3.25 22.81 8.00
CA GLN A 203 2.23 22.13 7.19
C GLN A 203 2.82 20.91 6.48
N ALA A 204 4.04 21.03 5.94
CA ALA A 204 4.75 19.92 5.33
C ALA A 204 5.02 18.77 6.30
N ALA A 205 5.48 19.06 7.51
CA ALA A 205 5.71 18.06 8.55
C ALA A 205 4.41 17.32 8.91
N GLN A 206 3.29 18.02 9.09
CA GLN A 206 2.01 17.36 9.35
C GLN A 206 1.55 16.48 8.19
N HIS A 207 1.70 16.96 6.95
CA HIS A 207 1.39 16.18 5.76
C HIS A 207 2.26 14.91 5.67
N ILE A 208 3.58 15.05 5.88
CA ILE A 208 4.53 13.93 5.90
C ILE A 208 4.17 12.93 7.00
N ALA A 209 3.81 13.39 8.21
CA ALA A 209 3.35 12.52 9.29
C ALA A 209 2.10 11.72 8.89
N ASN A 210 1.10 12.37 8.31
CA ASN A 210 -0.11 11.68 7.84
C ASN A 210 0.21 10.65 6.74
N ARG A 211 1.09 11.00 5.79
CA ARG A 211 1.55 10.09 4.72
C ARG A 211 2.32 8.90 5.28
N LEU A 212 3.14 9.13 6.31
CA LEU A 212 3.90 8.11 7.01
C LEU A 212 2.97 7.12 7.72
N GLU A 213 2.01 7.61 8.50
CA GLU A 213 1.02 6.78 9.20
C GLU A 213 0.18 5.96 8.23
N LEU A 214 -0.28 6.56 7.12
CA LEU A 214 -0.97 5.82 6.07
C LEU A 214 -0.11 4.70 5.48
N THR A 215 1.17 4.99 5.20
CA THR A 215 2.12 3.99 4.67
C THR A 215 2.32 2.85 5.66
N ARG A 216 2.41 3.14 6.97
CA ARG A 216 2.53 2.14 8.03
C ARG A 216 1.27 1.28 8.13
N ALA A 217 0.09 1.89 8.14
CA ALA A 217 -1.18 1.18 8.18
C ALA A 217 -1.34 0.24 6.97
N GLN A 218 -1.03 0.70 5.76
CA GLN A 218 -1.07 -0.12 4.54
C GLN A 218 -0.09 -1.30 4.62
N ARG A 219 1.13 -1.08 5.11
CA ARG A 219 2.11 -2.16 5.33
C ARG A 219 1.61 -3.18 6.35
N ALA A 220 1.04 -2.74 7.46
CA ALA A 220 0.50 -3.64 8.48
C ALA A 220 -0.65 -4.50 7.93
N VAL A 221 -1.58 -3.89 7.20
CA VAL A 221 -2.67 -4.62 6.54
C VAL A 221 -2.13 -5.64 5.55
N ARG A 222 -1.14 -5.27 4.72
CA ARG A 222 -0.50 -6.20 3.79
C ARG A 222 0.16 -7.37 4.51
N THR A 223 0.93 -7.12 5.58
CA THR A 223 1.58 -8.18 6.36
C THR A 223 0.56 -9.16 6.94
N VAL A 224 -0.56 -8.67 7.50
CA VAL A 224 -1.63 -9.52 8.00
C VAL A 224 -2.25 -10.32 6.86
N HIS A 225 -2.52 -9.70 5.73
CA HIS A 225 -3.11 -10.36 4.56
C HIS A 225 -2.21 -11.48 4.03
N GLU A 226 -0.93 -11.21 3.81
CA GLU A 226 0.06 -12.22 3.39
C GLU A 226 0.14 -13.39 4.38
N GLY A 227 0.04 -13.11 5.69
CA GLY A 227 0.02 -14.14 6.74
C GLY A 227 -1.25 -14.99 6.79
N LEU A 228 -2.36 -14.54 6.20
CA LEU A 228 -3.62 -15.29 6.12
C LEU A 228 -3.69 -16.21 4.90
N LEU A 229 -2.80 -16.04 3.92
CA LEU A 229 -2.75 -16.83 2.69
C LEU A 229 -1.77 -18.01 2.81
N PRO A 230 -1.85 -19.01 1.92
CA PRO A 230 -0.91 -20.12 1.93
C PRO A 230 0.49 -19.60 1.55
N PRO A 231 1.54 -19.84 2.37
CA PRO A 231 2.88 -19.38 2.04
C PRO A 231 3.50 -20.18 0.89
N ARG A 232 3.03 -21.41 0.66
CA ARG A 232 3.45 -22.31 -0.41
C ARG A 232 2.27 -23.18 -0.84
N LEU A 233 2.23 -23.52 -2.12
CA LEU A 233 1.30 -24.51 -2.67
C LEU A 233 1.88 -25.93 -2.47
N PRO A 234 1.04 -26.96 -2.29
CA PRO A 234 1.49 -28.34 -2.16
C PRO A 234 2.16 -28.85 -3.44
N LEU A 235 3.14 -29.74 -3.30
CA LEU A 235 3.76 -30.46 -4.41
C LEU A 235 3.09 -31.83 -4.54
N LEU A 236 2.48 -32.10 -5.69
CA LEU A 236 1.68 -33.29 -5.94
C LEU A 236 2.10 -33.95 -7.26
N PRO A 237 2.22 -35.29 -7.33
CA PRO A 237 2.42 -35.98 -8.60
C PRO A 237 1.25 -35.73 -9.56
N GLY A 238 1.56 -35.48 -10.84
CA GLY A 238 0.55 -35.30 -11.89
C GLY A 238 -0.16 -33.95 -11.91
N VAL A 239 0.07 -33.06 -10.92
CA VAL A 239 -0.47 -31.69 -10.92
C VAL A 239 0.59 -30.68 -10.52
N SER A 240 0.76 -29.65 -11.36
CA SER A 240 1.57 -28.46 -11.06
C SER A 240 0.66 -27.28 -10.75
N LEU A 241 0.95 -26.55 -9.67
CA LEU A 241 0.14 -25.42 -9.22
C LEU A 241 0.93 -24.12 -9.29
N ALA A 242 0.26 -23.05 -9.69
CA ALA A 242 0.80 -21.70 -9.56
C ALA A 242 -0.31 -20.71 -9.18
N VAL A 243 0.07 -19.69 -8.42
CA VAL A 243 -0.84 -18.59 -8.08
C VAL A 243 -0.17 -17.25 -8.34
N ARG A 244 -0.96 -16.29 -8.77
CA ARG A 244 -0.61 -14.86 -8.79
C ARG A 244 -1.74 -14.10 -8.12
N HIS A 245 -1.37 -13.15 -7.26
CA HIS A 245 -2.35 -12.31 -6.59
C HIS A 245 -1.86 -10.87 -6.45
N ARG A 246 -2.81 -9.94 -6.44
CA ARG A 246 -2.60 -8.52 -6.18
C ARG A 246 -3.77 -8.03 -5.34
N PHE A 247 -3.49 -7.49 -4.17
CA PHE A 247 -4.53 -6.98 -3.27
C PHE A 247 -4.47 -5.47 -3.19
N GLY A 248 -5.63 -4.84 -3.02
CA GLY A 248 -5.73 -3.40 -2.82
C GLY A 248 -5.01 -2.95 -1.54
N PRO A 249 -4.58 -1.69 -1.45
CA PRO A 249 -3.77 -1.18 -0.34
C PRO A 249 -4.55 -1.10 0.99
N ARG A 250 -5.89 -1.17 0.93
CA ARG A 250 -6.77 -1.23 2.09
C ARG A 250 -6.97 -2.66 2.59
N GLY A 251 -6.46 -3.66 1.88
CA GLY A 251 -6.81 -5.07 2.03
C GLY A 251 -8.20 -5.34 1.47
N GLY A 252 -8.38 -6.49 0.84
CA GLY A 252 -9.69 -6.95 0.41
C GLY A 252 -9.99 -8.38 0.86
N GLY A 253 -11.12 -8.86 0.35
CA GLY A 253 -11.78 -10.06 0.82
C GLY A 253 -11.44 -11.32 0.03
N ASP A 254 -10.64 -11.20 -1.04
CA ASP A 254 -10.32 -12.32 -1.91
C ASP A 254 -9.31 -13.27 -1.26
N PHE A 255 -9.49 -14.55 -1.49
CA PHE A 255 -8.58 -15.60 -1.05
C PHE A 255 -8.47 -16.73 -2.06
N TYR A 256 -7.42 -17.52 -1.88
CA TYR A 256 -7.28 -18.83 -2.49
C TYR A 256 -6.73 -19.83 -1.47
N ASP A 257 -6.93 -21.10 -1.76
CA ASP A 257 -6.17 -22.17 -1.12
C ASP A 257 -5.94 -23.32 -2.10
N ALA A 258 -4.86 -24.05 -1.87
CA ALA A 258 -4.67 -25.37 -2.45
C ALA A 258 -4.16 -26.27 -1.34
N LEU A 259 -4.88 -27.36 -1.07
CA LEU A 259 -4.57 -28.28 0.01
C LEU A 259 -4.47 -29.70 -0.51
N ALA A 260 -3.41 -30.40 -0.07
CA ALA A 260 -3.34 -31.84 -0.25
C ALA A 260 -4.42 -32.49 0.63
N LEU A 261 -5.21 -33.36 0.02
CA LEU A 261 -6.25 -34.15 0.68
C LEU A 261 -5.81 -35.61 0.77
N PRO A 262 -6.54 -36.47 1.51
CA PRO A 262 -6.33 -37.92 1.46
C PRO A 262 -6.32 -38.47 0.03
N ASP A 263 -5.81 -39.69 -0.15
CA ASP A 263 -5.79 -40.41 -1.43
C ASP A 263 -5.05 -39.69 -2.58
N SER A 264 -4.09 -38.83 -2.23
CA SER A 264 -3.33 -37.99 -3.18
C SER A 264 -4.20 -37.02 -3.99
N ALA A 265 -5.40 -36.70 -3.49
CA ALA A 265 -6.26 -35.68 -4.05
C ALA A 265 -5.80 -34.26 -3.67
N VAL A 266 -6.36 -33.27 -4.35
CA VAL A 266 -6.12 -31.86 -4.11
C VAL A 266 -7.42 -31.08 -4.06
N GLY A 267 -7.59 -30.31 -2.98
CA GLY A 267 -8.62 -29.30 -2.87
C GLY A 267 -8.11 -28.00 -3.47
N LEU A 268 -8.85 -27.44 -4.42
CA LEU A 268 -8.61 -26.13 -5.02
C LEU A 268 -9.72 -25.18 -4.58
N ALA A 269 -9.36 -24.04 -4.00
CA ALA A 269 -10.31 -23.10 -3.46
C ALA A 269 -10.01 -21.67 -3.92
N ILE A 270 -11.07 -20.93 -4.22
CA ILE A 270 -11.01 -19.49 -4.46
C ILE A 270 -12.32 -18.86 -3.98
N GLY A 271 -12.27 -17.61 -3.55
CA GLY A 271 -13.48 -16.90 -3.12
C GLY A 271 -13.18 -15.49 -2.67
N GLY A 272 -14.23 -14.76 -2.31
CA GLY A 272 -14.12 -13.37 -1.89
C GLY A 272 -15.27 -12.97 -0.99
N ALA A 273 -14.97 -12.39 0.18
CA ALA A 273 -15.95 -11.75 1.04
C ALA A 273 -16.24 -10.33 0.58
N THR A 274 -17.51 -9.89 0.63
CA THR A 274 -17.84 -8.53 0.22
C THR A 274 -17.23 -7.47 1.17
N GLY A 275 -16.79 -6.37 0.57
CA GLY A 275 -16.25 -5.20 1.25
C GLY A 275 -14.73 -5.10 1.17
N THR A 276 -14.19 -4.03 1.77
CA THR A 276 -12.74 -3.76 1.82
C THR A 276 -12.31 -3.44 3.24
N GLY A 277 -11.01 -3.40 3.49
CA GLY A 277 -10.48 -3.02 4.79
C GLY A 277 -10.24 -4.21 5.74
N PRO A 278 -9.79 -3.91 6.97
CA PRO A 278 -9.48 -4.93 7.97
C PRO A 278 -10.64 -5.88 8.32
N ALA A 279 -11.89 -5.42 8.21
CA ALA A 279 -13.06 -6.24 8.49
C ALA A 279 -13.33 -7.28 7.39
N ALA A 280 -13.18 -6.90 6.12
CA ALA A 280 -13.25 -7.85 5.00
C ALA A 280 -12.11 -8.87 5.07
N LEU A 281 -10.90 -8.41 5.43
CA LEU A 281 -9.75 -9.27 5.64
C LEU A 281 -9.95 -10.31 6.75
N ALA A 282 -10.56 -9.91 7.86
CA ALA A 282 -10.88 -10.83 8.95
C ALA A 282 -11.93 -11.88 8.52
N ALA A 283 -12.98 -11.46 7.80
CA ALA A 283 -13.99 -12.36 7.25
C ALA A 283 -13.36 -13.36 6.26
N MET A 284 -12.54 -12.87 5.34
CA MET A 284 -11.76 -13.69 4.41
C MET A 284 -10.94 -14.76 5.15
N GLY A 285 -10.20 -14.37 6.18
CA GLY A 285 -9.38 -15.31 6.97
C GLY A 285 -10.21 -16.41 7.63
N ARG A 286 -11.40 -16.08 8.15
CA ARG A 286 -12.35 -17.07 8.70
C ARG A 286 -12.88 -18.01 7.63
N LEU A 287 -13.29 -17.47 6.48
CA LEU A 287 -13.81 -18.27 5.38
C LEU A 287 -12.77 -19.24 4.82
N ARG A 288 -11.54 -18.76 4.58
CA ARG A 288 -10.44 -19.62 4.11
C ARG A 288 -10.13 -20.72 5.13
N ALA A 289 -10.02 -20.37 6.41
CA ALA A 289 -9.74 -21.35 7.48
C ALA A 289 -10.87 -22.37 7.62
N GLY A 290 -12.13 -21.92 7.57
CA GLY A 290 -13.31 -22.78 7.60
C GLY A 290 -13.36 -23.73 6.41
N LEU A 291 -13.25 -23.19 5.19
CA LEU A 291 -13.21 -23.98 3.96
C LEU A 291 -12.13 -25.06 4.04
N ARG A 292 -10.93 -24.71 4.51
CA ARG A 292 -9.84 -25.68 4.67
C ARG A 292 -10.20 -26.81 5.63
N ALA A 293 -10.85 -26.50 6.75
CA ALA A 293 -11.28 -27.49 7.72
C ALA A 293 -12.37 -28.40 7.14
N TYR A 294 -13.39 -27.82 6.50
CA TYR A 294 -14.49 -28.56 5.88
C TYR A 294 -14.01 -29.42 4.70
N ALA A 295 -13.08 -28.92 3.89
CA ALA A 295 -12.47 -29.71 2.81
C ALA A 295 -11.74 -30.97 3.32
N VAL A 296 -11.15 -30.92 4.52
CA VAL A 296 -10.53 -32.11 5.14
C VAL A 296 -11.58 -33.08 5.69
N MET A 297 -12.74 -32.58 6.13
CA MET A 297 -13.80 -33.38 6.72
C MET A 297 -14.70 -34.05 5.68
N GLU A 298 -15.18 -33.27 4.71
CA GLU A 298 -16.14 -33.69 3.69
C GLU A 298 -15.46 -34.33 2.47
N GLY A 299 -14.17 -34.06 2.26
CA GLY A 299 -13.35 -34.72 1.23
C GLY A 299 -13.85 -34.46 -0.18
N GLU A 300 -14.42 -35.49 -0.81
CA GLU A 300 -14.80 -35.50 -2.23
C GLU A 300 -16.15 -34.84 -2.55
N ASP A 301 -16.85 -34.27 -1.55
CA ASP A 301 -18.12 -33.56 -1.73
C ASP A 301 -17.98 -32.04 -1.59
N PRO A 302 -17.77 -31.31 -2.72
CA PRO A 302 -17.75 -29.86 -2.72
C PRO A 302 -19.03 -29.17 -2.25
N VAL A 303 -20.19 -29.82 -2.37
CA VAL A 303 -21.48 -29.24 -1.97
C VAL A 303 -21.56 -29.18 -0.45
N ALA A 304 -21.14 -30.25 0.22
CA ALA A 304 -21.04 -30.31 1.68
C ALA A 304 -20.08 -29.23 2.22
N VAL A 305 -18.88 -29.11 1.62
CA VAL A 305 -17.89 -28.07 1.99
C VAL A 305 -18.47 -26.67 1.93
N LEU A 306 -19.18 -26.33 0.85
CA LEU A 306 -19.77 -25.00 0.70
C LEU A 306 -21.02 -24.80 1.56
N SER A 307 -21.77 -25.86 1.88
CA SER A 307 -22.90 -25.80 2.80
C SER A 307 -22.47 -25.49 4.24
N ASP A 308 -21.36 -26.09 4.69
CA ASP A 308 -20.78 -25.76 5.99
C ASP A 308 -20.18 -24.35 6.01
N LEU A 309 -19.59 -23.92 4.89
CA LEU A 309 -19.08 -22.56 4.73
C LEU A 309 -20.21 -21.51 4.77
N GLU A 310 -21.35 -21.82 4.16
CA GLU A 310 -22.58 -21.00 4.23
C GLU A 310 -23.02 -20.80 5.69
N LEU A 311 -23.07 -21.90 6.46
CA LEU A 311 -23.44 -21.84 7.87
C LEU A 311 -22.43 -21.03 8.68
N LEU A 312 -21.13 -21.22 8.44
CA LEU A 312 -20.07 -20.45 9.09
C LEU A 312 -20.23 -18.94 8.82
N LEU A 313 -20.47 -18.57 7.56
CA LEU A 313 -20.65 -17.17 7.17
C LEU A 313 -21.86 -16.55 7.86
N ARG A 314 -23.01 -17.24 7.89
CA ARG A 314 -24.22 -16.78 8.59
C ARG A 314 -23.99 -16.53 10.08
N MET A 315 -23.23 -17.41 10.72
CA MET A 315 -22.98 -17.35 12.17
C MET A 315 -21.95 -16.27 12.55
N THR A 316 -20.96 -16.02 11.69
CA THR A 316 -19.82 -15.16 12.03
C THR A 316 -19.87 -13.78 11.36
N GLU A 317 -20.52 -13.66 10.20
CA GLU A 317 -20.58 -12.45 9.38
C GLU A 317 -22.00 -12.25 8.79
N PRO A 318 -23.07 -12.14 9.61
CA PRO A 318 -24.46 -12.15 9.13
C PRO A 318 -24.82 -11.03 8.14
N GLY A 319 -24.06 -9.93 8.14
CA GLY A 319 -24.23 -8.80 7.23
C GLY A 319 -23.37 -8.85 5.96
N ARG A 320 -22.64 -9.95 5.71
CA ARG A 320 -21.76 -10.09 4.53
C ARG A 320 -22.24 -11.22 3.64
N CYS A 321 -22.01 -11.04 2.34
CA CYS A 321 -22.08 -12.13 1.37
C CYS A 321 -20.65 -12.52 0.98
N ALA A 322 -20.48 -13.71 0.44
CA ALA A 322 -19.21 -14.13 -0.13
C ALA A 322 -19.41 -14.96 -1.39
N THR A 323 -18.53 -14.82 -2.36
CA THR A 323 -18.41 -15.83 -3.43
C THR A 323 -17.40 -16.88 -3.00
N ALA A 324 -17.61 -18.12 -3.44
CA ALA A 324 -16.67 -19.20 -3.21
C ALA A 324 -16.77 -20.25 -4.32
N LEU A 325 -15.66 -20.89 -4.64
CA LEU A 325 -15.61 -22.09 -5.47
C LEU A 325 -14.65 -23.06 -4.81
N PHE A 326 -15.10 -24.30 -4.66
CA PHE A 326 -14.28 -25.40 -4.19
C PHE A 326 -14.30 -26.52 -5.22
N GLY A 327 -13.10 -27.03 -5.53
CA GLY A 327 -12.89 -28.15 -6.43
C GLY A 327 -12.09 -29.26 -5.75
N TYR A 328 -12.61 -30.47 -5.76
CA TYR A 328 -11.89 -31.69 -5.40
C TYR A 328 -11.33 -32.34 -6.67
N ALA A 329 -10.01 -32.36 -6.80
CA ALA A 329 -9.32 -32.94 -7.95
C ALA A 329 -8.57 -34.21 -7.56
N GLU A 330 -8.70 -35.24 -8.39
CA GLU A 330 -7.95 -36.49 -8.33
C GLU A 330 -6.92 -36.49 -9.49
N PRO A 331 -5.64 -36.19 -9.24
CA PRO A 331 -4.61 -36.11 -10.27
C PRO A 331 -4.49 -37.39 -11.11
N ALA A 332 -4.52 -38.56 -10.47
CA ALA A 332 -4.31 -39.85 -11.13
C ALA A 332 -5.40 -40.17 -12.17
N THR A 333 -6.66 -39.82 -11.88
CA THR A 333 -7.80 -40.05 -12.77
C THR A 333 -8.12 -38.82 -13.62
N ARG A 334 -7.45 -37.68 -13.38
CA ARG A 334 -7.75 -36.35 -13.94
C ARG A 334 -9.25 -36.01 -13.88
N ARG A 335 -9.86 -36.37 -12.75
CA ARG A 335 -11.25 -36.06 -12.40
C ARG A 335 -11.26 -34.84 -11.50
N LEU A 336 -12.11 -33.87 -11.81
CA LEU A 336 -12.34 -32.69 -10.98
C LEU A 336 -13.83 -32.59 -10.70
N VAL A 337 -14.20 -32.57 -9.42
CA VAL A 337 -15.57 -32.29 -8.97
C VAL A 337 -15.57 -30.90 -8.36
N LEU A 338 -16.48 -30.03 -8.76
CA LEU A 338 -16.52 -28.65 -8.27
C LEU A 338 -17.91 -28.21 -7.91
N ALA A 339 -18.01 -27.33 -6.92
CA ALA A 339 -19.21 -26.55 -6.63
C ALA A 339 -18.83 -25.07 -6.54
N SER A 340 -19.76 -24.19 -6.93
CA SER A 340 -19.58 -22.74 -6.89
C SER A 340 -20.72 -22.12 -6.08
N ALA A 341 -20.44 -21.02 -5.39
CA ALA A 341 -21.36 -20.14 -4.69
C ALA A 341 -21.22 -18.74 -5.31
N GLY A 342 -21.89 -18.47 -6.43
CA GLY A 342 -21.86 -17.17 -7.11
C GLY A 342 -20.48 -16.74 -7.62
N HIS A 343 -19.49 -17.64 -7.70
CA HIS A 343 -18.15 -17.33 -8.18
C HIS A 343 -18.03 -17.50 -9.70
N PRO A 344 -17.19 -16.72 -10.41
CA PRO A 344 -16.97 -16.88 -11.84
C PRO A 344 -16.59 -18.31 -12.26
N PRO A 345 -17.04 -18.78 -13.43
CA PRO A 345 -16.77 -20.15 -13.88
C PRO A 345 -15.27 -20.36 -14.16
N PRO A 346 -14.69 -21.51 -13.76
CA PRO A 346 -13.33 -21.88 -14.12
C PRO A 346 -13.10 -21.87 -15.63
N LEU A 347 -11.89 -21.54 -16.06
CA LEU A 347 -11.49 -21.67 -17.47
C LEU A 347 -10.57 -22.87 -17.65
N VAL A 348 -10.95 -23.82 -18.50
CA VAL A 348 -10.12 -24.97 -18.89
C VAL A 348 -9.33 -24.60 -20.13
N VAL A 349 -8.00 -24.65 -20.04
CA VAL A 349 -7.06 -24.25 -21.07
C VAL A 349 -6.31 -25.48 -21.58
N GLY A 350 -6.48 -25.80 -22.86
CA GLY A 350 -5.81 -26.90 -23.53
C GLY A 350 -5.00 -26.43 -24.75
N ALA A 351 -4.66 -27.34 -25.66
CA ALA A 351 -3.87 -27.05 -26.85
C ALA A 351 -4.65 -26.13 -27.84
N GLY A 352 -4.46 -24.81 -27.71
CA GLY A 352 -5.10 -23.81 -28.57
C GLY A 352 -6.60 -23.62 -28.30
N ARG A 353 -7.12 -24.18 -27.21
CA ARG A 353 -8.51 -24.02 -26.76
C ARG A 353 -8.55 -23.46 -25.34
N ALA A 354 -9.54 -22.61 -25.07
CA ALA A 354 -9.88 -22.16 -23.74
C ALA A 354 -11.40 -22.15 -23.62
N VAL A 355 -11.95 -22.92 -22.68
CA VAL A 355 -13.40 -23.13 -22.55
C VAL A 355 -13.80 -22.95 -21.09
N PHE A 356 -14.81 -22.11 -20.83
CA PHE A 356 -15.36 -21.99 -19.48
C PHE A 356 -16.07 -23.28 -19.09
N ALA A 357 -15.81 -23.77 -17.88
CA ALA A 357 -16.51 -24.89 -17.32
C ALA A 357 -18.00 -24.55 -17.19
N GLU A 358 -18.87 -25.48 -17.60
CA GLU A 358 -20.31 -25.36 -17.39
C GLU A 358 -20.63 -25.60 -15.93
N THR A 359 -20.62 -24.54 -15.12
CA THR A 359 -20.97 -24.59 -13.70
C THR A 359 -22.47 -24.39 -13.51
N THR A 360 -23.05 -25.01 -12.49
CA THR A 360 -24.41 -24.66 -12.08
C THR A 360 -24.45 -23.23 -11.56
N LEU A 361 -25.46 -22.46 -12.00
CA LEU A 361 -25.67 -21.11 -11.52
C LEU A 361 -26.15 -21.17 -10.06
N SER A 362 -25.41 -20.56 -9.16
CA SER A 362 -25.75 -20.47 -7.74
C SER A 362 -25.59 -19.04 -7.24
N ALA A 363 -26.32 -18.70 -6.19
CA ALA A 363 -26.15 -17.42 -5.52
C ALA A 363 -24.85 -17.41 -4.69
N PRO A 364 -24.25 -16.24 -4.47
CA PRO A 364 -23.28 -16.04 -3.39
C PRO A 364 -23.80 -16.54 -2.04
N LEU A 365 -22.87 -16.93 -1.18
CA LEU A 365 -23.11 -17.31 0.20
C LEU A 365 -23.79 -16.17 0.97
N ASN A 366 -24.72 -16.51 1.86
CA ASN A 366 -25.53 -15.64 2.70
C ASN A 366 -26.37 -14.60 1.92
N MET A 367 -26.63 -14.84 0.63
CA MET A 367 -27.49 -13.97 -0.19
C MET A 367 -28.97 -14.41 -0.19
N LEU A 368 -29.25 -15.71 -0.13
CA LEU A 368 -30.59 -16.29 -0.15
C LEU A 368 -30.92 -16.96 1.19
N ALA A 369 -32.20 -17.24 1.48
CA ALA A 369 -32.58 -17.95 2.71
C ALA A 369 -32.22 -19.44 2.68
N CYS A 370 -32.35 -20.06 1.51
CA CYS A 370 -31.89 -21.42 1.23
C CYS A 370 -30.86 -21.33 0.10
N TRP A 371 -29.66 -21.84 0.36
CA TRP A 371 -28.58 -21.88 -0.61
C TRP A 371 -28.42 -23.32 -1.13
N GLU A 372 -28.37 -23.48 -2.45
CA GLU A 372 -28.14 -24.75 -3.13
C GLU A 372 -27.13 -24.53 -4.25
N ALA A 373 -26.11 -25.39 -4.33
CA ALA A 373 -25.20 -25.43 -5.47
C ALA A 373 -24.85 -26.88 -5.81
N PRO A 374 -25.47 -27.45 -6.84
CA PRO A 374 -25.10 -28.76 -7.36
C PRO A 374 -23.62 -28.81 -7.78
N SER A 375 -22.99 -29.95 -7.55
CA SER A 375 -21.64 -30.21 -8.04
C SER A 375 -21.62 -30.49 -9.54
N VAL A 376 -20.53 -30.11 -10.19
CA VAL A 376 -20.23 -30.43 -11.59
C VAL A 376 -19.00 -31.32 -11.66
N HIS A 377 -19.05 -32.33 -12.52
CA HIS A 377 -17.93 -33.23 -12.80
C HIS A 377 -17.26 -32.83 -14.11
N LEU A 378 -15.95 -32.62 -14.06
CA LEU A 378 -15.11 -32.35 -15.21
C LEU A 378 -14.07 -33.45 -15.36
N ARG A 379 -13.83 -33.86 -16.61
CA ARG A 379 -12.69 -34.67 -17.01
C ARG A 379 -11.65 -33.74 -17.61
N ILE A 380 -10.48 -33.66 -16.99
CA ILE A 380 -9.38 -32.83 -17.47
C ILE A 380 -8.47 -33.70 -18.35
N GLU A 381 -8.18 -33.25 -19.56
CA GLU A 381 -7.26 -33.99 -20.43
C GLU A 381 -5.80 -33.77 -20.04
N GLU A 382 -4.93 -34.65 -20.51
CA GLU A 382 -3.49 -34.54 -20.26
C GLU A 382 -2.94 -33.25 -20.88
N GLY A 383 -2.13 -32.51 -20.12
CA GLY A 383 -1.58 -31.22 -20.51
C GLY A 383 -2.54 -30.04 -20.40
N GLU A 384 -3.73 -30.23 -19.85
CA GLU A 384 -4.70 -29.14 -19.64
C GLU A 384 -4.52 -28.43 -18.31
N THR A 385 -4.86 -27.15 -18.28
CA THR A 385 -4.79 -26.30 -17.10
C THR A 385 -6.16 -25.80 -16.73
N VAL A 386 -6.56 -26.00 -15.47
CA VAL A 386 -7.75 -25.36 -14.89
C VAL A 386 -7.33 -24.04 -14.26
N LEU A 387 -7.97 -22.96 -14.69
CA LEU A 387 -7.74 -21.61 -14.19
C LEU A 387 -8.93 -21.16 -13.35
N LEU A 388 -8.67 -20.87 -12.08
CA LEU A 388 -9.56 -20.22 -11.15
C LEU A 388 -9.13 -18.76 -10.97
N TYR A 389 -10.08 -17.83 -10.95
CA TYR A 389 -9.76 -16.41 -10.87
C TYR A 389 -10.85 -15.63 -10.14
N SER A 390 -10.46 -14.59 -9.42
CA SER A 390 -11.44 -13.69 -8.80
C SER A 390 -12.08 -12.76 -9.84
N ASP A 391 -13.29 -12.29 -9.54
CA ASP A 391 -14.03 -11.37 -10.39
C ASP A 391 -13.30 -10.03 -10.57
N GLY A 392 -12.49 -9.61 -9.61
CA GLY A 392 -11.64 -8.44 -9.73
C GLY A 392 -10.64 -8.50 -10.91
N LEU A 393 -10.27 -9.69 -11.40
CA LEU A 393 -9.53 -9.83 -12.67
C LEU A 393 -10.32 -9.22 -13.84
N LEU A 394 -11.62 -9.49 -13.89
CA LEU A 394 -12.52 -9.03 -14.95
C LEU A 394 -12.87 -7.55 -14.74
N HIS A 395 -13.22 -7.14 -13.52
CA HIS A 395 -13.58 -5.76 -13.21
C HIS A 395 -12.43 -4.78 -13.50
N ARG A 396 -11.18 -5.16 -13.22
CA ARG A 396 -10.01 -4.31 -13.47
C ARG A 396 -9.69 -4.09 -14.94
N THR A 397 -10.28 -4.84 -15.87
CA THR A 397 -10.18 -4.53 -17.29
C THR A 397 -10.87 -3.20 -17.62
N GLY A 398 -11.81 -2.75 -16.79
CA GLY A 398 -12.65 -1.57 -17.05
C GLY A 398 -13.68 -1.78 -18.16
N GLU A 399 -13.80 -3.00 -18.68
CA GLU A 399 -14.74 -3.37 -19.73
C GLU A 399 -16.03 -3.95 -19.16
N PRO A 400 -17.14 -3.92 -19.91
CA PRO A 400 -18.31 -4.75 -19.61
C PRO A 400 -17.93 -6.23 -19.43
N LEU A 401 -18.58 -6.93 -18.50
CA LEU A 401 -18.18 -8.29 -18.09
C LEU A 401 -18.14 -9.28 -19.26
N ASP A 402 -19.10 -9.22 -20.18
CA ASP A 402 -19.16 -10.07 -21.37
C ASP A 402 -17.89 -9.93 -22.24
N ARG A 403 -17.40 -8.71 -22.41
CA ARG A 403 -16.14 -8.43 -23.12
C ARG A 403 -14.93 -8.91 -22.33
N ALA A 404 -14.92 -8.67 -21.02
CA ALA A 404 -13.84 -9.12 -20.15
C ALA A 404 -13.68 -10.65 -20.18
N PHE A 405 -14.79 -11.40 -20.14
CA PHE A 405 -14.80 -12.86 -20.30
C PHE A 405 -14.26 -13.30 -21.67
N ALA A 406 -14.74 -12.69 -22.76
CA ALA A 406 -14.27 -13.01 -24.11
C ALA A 406 -12.77 -12.72 -24.28
N ARG A 407 -12.29 -11.62 -23.68
CA ARG A 407 -10.87 -11.25 -23.67
C ARG A 407 -10.03 -12.21 -22.84
N LEU A 408 -10.51 -12.66 -21.68
CA LEU A 408 -9.87 -13.69 -20.86
C LEU A 408 -9.71 -15.01 -21.65
N GLN A 409 -10.81 -15.48 -22.26
CA GLN A 409 -10.81 -16.68 -23.07
C GLN A 409 -9.83 -16.58 -24.23
N THR A 410 -9.86 -15.45 -24.94
CA THR A 410 -8.96 -15.17 -26.08
C THR A 410 -7.50 -15.15 -25.62
N ALA A 411 -7.18 -14.46 -24.52
CA ALA A 411 -5.83 -14.37 -23.99
C ALA A 411 -5.27 -15.76 -23.63
N ALA A 412 -6.07 -16.60 -22.97
CA ALA A 412 -5.68 -17.95 -22.61
C ALA A 412 -5.48 -18.86 -23.85
N ALA A 413 -6.38 -18.79 -24.84
CA ALA A 413 -6.27 -19.58 -26.06
C ALA A 413 -5.00 -19.24 -26.87
N HIS A 414 -4.61 -17.96 -26.88
CA HIS A 414 -3.41 -17.46 -27.59
C HIS A 414 -2.11 -17.56 -26.78
N ALA A 415 -2.15 -18.12 -25.56
CA ALA A 415 -0.92 -18.39 -24.81
C ALA A 415 0.01 -19.31 -25.61
N SER A 416 1.32 -19.08 -25.54
CA SER A 416 2.29 -19.93 -26.25
C SER A 416 2.24 -21.38 -25.72
N PRO A 417 2.67 -22.39 -26.50
CA PRO A 417 2.74 -23.77 -26.02
C PRO A 417 3.56 -23.92 -24.74
N ALA A 418 4.68 -23.18 -24.64
CA ALA A 418 5.51 -23.16 -23.44
C ALA A 418 4.78 -22.55 -22.24
N ALA A 419 4.03 -21.45 -22.44
CA ALA A 419 3.25 -20.84 -21.38
C ALA A 419 2.08 -21.73 -20.91
N ARG A 420 1.46 -22.51 -21.80
CA ARG A 420 0.37 -23.43 -21.42
C ARG A 420 0.85 -24.66 -20.63
N ALA A 421 2.10 -25.06 -20.82
CA ALA A 421 2.70 -26.17 -20.09
C ALA A 421 3.24 -25.77 -18.70
N ASP A 422 3.29 -24.48 -18.39
CA ASP A 422 3.71 -23.95 -17.09
C ASP A 422 2.58 -23.10 -16.48
N PRO A 423 1.92 -23.55 -15.39
CA PRO A 423 0.81 -22.80 -14.79
C PRO A 423 1.22 -21.39 -14.34
N GLY A 424 2.48 -21.18 -13.96
CA GLY A 424 2.99 -19.86 -13.59
C GLY A 424 3.13 -18.94 -14.80
N ALA A 425 3.69 -19.45 -15.90
CA ALA A 425 3.82 -18.71 -17.13
C ALA A 425 2.45 -18.37 -17.76
N LEU A 426 1.47 -19.27 -17.66
CA LEU A 426 0.10 -19.01 -18.09
C LEU A 426 -0.54 -17.89 -17.27
N ALA A 427 -0.46 -17.95 -15.95
CA ALA A 427 -1.00 -16.90 -15.07
C ALA A 427 -0.36 -15.53 -15.36
N ASP A 428 0.96 -15.50 -15.55
CA ASP A 428 1.70 -14.30 -15.89
C ASP A 428 1.31 -13.74 -17.27
N HIS A 429 1.08 -14.61 -18.26
CA HIS A 429 0.58 -14.22 -19.59
C HIS A 429 -0.82 -13.60 -19.51
N ILE A 430 -1.72 -14.21 -18.75
CA ILE A 430 -3.09 -13.70 -18.54
C ILE A 430 -3.05 -12.31 -17.89
N LEU A 431 -2.30 -12.16 -16.78
CA LEU A 431 -2.20 -10.88 -16.09
C LEU A 431 -1.64 -9.77 -16.98
N ARG A 432 -0.55 -10.03 -17.72
CA ARG A 432 0.01 -9.04 -18.65
C ARG A 432 -0.94 -8.67 -19.79
N THR A 433 -1.72 -9.63 -20.28
CA THR A 433 -2.62 -9.41 -21.43
C THR A 433 -3.89 -8.67 -21.03
N LEU A 434 -4.47 -9.00 -19.87
CA LEU A 434 -5.71 -8.36 -19.39
C LEU A 434 -5.42 -7.03 -18.72
N LEU A 435 -4.32 -6.93 -17.98
CA LEU A 435 -3.96 -5.79 -17.16
C LEU A 435 -2.55 -5.29 -17.57
N PRO A 436 -2.40 -4.65 -18.75
CA PRO A 436 -1.08 -4.20 -19.23
C PRO A 436 -0.44 -3.16 -18.31
N ASP A 437 -1.24 -2.38 -17.59
CA ASP A 437 -0.79 -1.35 -16.66
C ASP A 437 -0.66 -1.87 -15.21
N LEU A 438 -0.58 -3.20 -15.01
CA LEU A 438 -0.58 -3.81 -13.67
C LEU A 438 0.52 -3.26 -12.73
N ASP A 439 1.67 -2.88 -13.29
CA ASP A 439 2.81 -2.35 -12.53
C ASP A 439 2.81 -0.81 -12.42
N SER A 440 1.78 -0.15 -12.94
CA SER A 440 1.62 1.30 -12.80
C SER A 440 1.26 1.70 -11.36
N PRO A 441 1.61 2.92 -10.91
CA PRO A 441 1.21 3.42 -9.58
C PRO A 441 -0.30 3.45 -9.39
N ALA A 442 -1.05 3.74 -10.46
CA ALA A 442 -2.51 3.75 -10.44
C ALA A 442 -3.11 2.35 -10.22
N ALA A 443 -2.47 1.31 -10.78
CA ALA A 443 -2.89 -0.08 -10.58
C ALA A 443 -2.63 -0.57 -9.15
N ALA A 444 -1.61 -0.05 -8.47
CA ALA A 444 -1.33 -0.35 -7.07
C ALA A 444 -2.39 0.21 -6.10
N ASP A 445 -3.12 1.26 -6.51
CA ASP A 445 -4.20 1.89 -5.73
C ASP A 445 -5.59 1.31 -6.07
N SER A 446 -5.67 0.29 -6.92
CA SER A 446 -6.95 -0.34 -7.29
C SER A 446 -7.64 -0.93 -6.05
N PRO A 447 -8.97 -0.73 -5.89
CA PRO A 447 -9.72 -1.33 -4.79
C PRO A 447 -10.04 -2.81 -5.02
N GLU A 448 -9.92 -3.28 -6.27
CA GLU A 448 -10.25 -4.65 -6.66
C GLU A 448 -9.05 -5.57 -6.45
N ASP A 449 -9.29 -6.64 -5.72
CA ASP A 449 -8.32 -7.72 -5.55
C ASP A 449 -8.30 -8.59 -6.81
N VAL A 450 -7.13 -9.17 -7.10
CA VAL A 450 -6.96 -10.10 -8.22
C VAL A 450 -6.30 -11.33 -7.69
N VAL A 451 -6.92 -12.47 -7.93
CA VAL A 451 -6.33 -13.78 -7.68
C VAL A 451 -6.47 -14.60 -8.96
N VAL A 452 -5.38 -15.28 -9.34
CA VAL A 452 -5.34 -16.22 -10.46
C VAL A 452 -4.61 -17.47 -9.99
N LEU A 453 -5.34 -18.58 -9.86
CA LEU A 453 -4.83 -19.89 -9.46
C LEU A 453 -4.93 -20.84 -10.66
N ALA A 454 -3.79 -21.37 -11.09
CA ALA A 454 -3.67 -22.29 -12.20
C ALA A 454 -3.25 -23.68 -11.71
N ALA A 455 -3.97 -24.72 -12.14
CA ALA A 455 -3.68 -26.12 -11.87
C ALA A 455 -3.49 -26.87 -13.19
N HIS A 456 -2.25 -27.23 -13.50
CA HIS A 456 -1.86 -27.94 -14.72
C HIS A 456 -1.79 -29.44 -14.46
N PHE A 457 -2.52 -30.24 -15.24
CA PHE A 457 -2.60 -31.70 -15.11
C PHE A 457 -1.70 -32.35 -16.16
N ALA A 458 -0.70 -33.10 -15.70
CA ALA A 458 0.33 -33.72 -16.53
C ALA A 458 0.03 -35.18 -16.91
#